data_AF-A0A385ACM1-F1
#
_entry.id   AF-A0A385ACM1-F1
#
_cell.length_a   1.000
_cell.length_b   1.000
_cell.length_c   1.000
_cell.angle_alpha   90.00
_cell.angle_beta   90.00
_cell.angle_gamma   90.00
#
_symmetry.space_group_name_H-M   'P 1'
#
loop_
_entity.id
_entity.type
_entity.pdbx_description
1 polymer ?
#
loop_
_entity_poly.entity_id
_entity_poly.type
_entity_poly.pdbx_seq_one_letter_code
_entity_poly.pdbx_strand_id
1 'polypeptide(L)'
;MPKITKITAQKKSGRYNIFIDEQFAFGVTESVLIKYRLAKDLEIDSQLQRDIQKDDDNAKAYQLALNYLSHQLRTEKELTQYLCEHEITPEGIQTSLAKLRELHYIDDQDYADSYVRTVINTADKGPKVVRQKLIQKGVSAAHIDQALSHYSVDDQVVVGLAAAKKLAKKYRHSSFFEQQQKVKQGLMQKGFGGDSLSLIIEALALEADEDSEADALAELGAKKWRRYRLLEPRERRMKMQQALYRKGFNIDAINHFIDEQELSDDTE
;
A
#
# COMPACT_ATOMS: atom_id res chain seq x y z
N MET A 1 -7.79 56.99 -6.18
CA MET A 1 -7.73 55.54 -5.97
C MET A 1 -6.28 55.11 -6.07
N PRO A 2 -5.85 54.09 -5.31
CA PRO A 2 -4.48 53.57 -5.39
C PRO A 2 -4.16 53.16 -6.84
N LYS A 3 -2.95 53.45 -7.32
CA LYS A 3 -2.54 53.12 -8.71
C LYS A 3 -1.29 52.26 -8.75
N ILE A 4 -1.23 51.36 -9.73
CA ILE A 4 0.00 50.64 -10.02
C ILE A 4 1.05 51.61 -10.53
N THR A 5 2.12 51.83 -9.76
CA THR A 5 3.23 52.71 -10.16
C THR A 5 4.34 51.95 -10.86
N LYS A 6 4.53 50.67 -10.55
CA LYS A 6 5.61 49.85 -11.08
C LYS A 6 5.27 48.36 -11.06
N ILE A 7 5.75 47.64 -12.08
CA ILE A 7 5.70 46.18 -12.16
C ILE A 7 7.12 45.69 -12.47
N THR A 8 7.64 44.75 -11.69
CA THR A 8 8.98 44.17 -11.94
C THR A 8 8.94 42.65 -11.95
N ALA A 9 9.73 42.03 -12.83
CA ALA A 9 9.90 40.58 -12.82
C ALA A 9 10.67 40.13 -11.56
N GLN A 10 10.26 39.01 -10.97
CA GLN A 10 10.97 38.35 -9.87
C GLN A 10 12.12 37.46 -10.39
N LYS A 11 13.00 36.99 -9.49
CA LYS A 11 14.07 36.03 -9.83
C LYS A 11 13.54 34.72 -10.41
N LYS A 12 12.38 34.26 -9.94
CA LYS A 12 11.70 33.07 -10.46
C LYS A 12 10.87 33.49 -11.68
N SER A 13 11.11 32.83 -12.81
CA SER A 13 10.37 33.09 -14.06
C SER A 13 8.86 32.94 -13.84
N GLY A 14 8.08 33.78 -14.52
CA GLY A 14 6.61 33.79 -14.46
C GLY A 14 5.99 34.44 -13.22
N ARG A 15 6.78 35.15 -12.38
CA ARG A 15 6.28 35.95 -11.25
C ARG A 15 6.68 37.42 -11.35
N TYR A 16 5.78 38.29 -10.92
CA TYR A 16 5.92 39.75 -10.98
C TYR A 16 5.56 40.39 -9.63
N ASN A 17 6.30 41.42 -9.24
CA ASN A 17 5.98 42.27 -8.10
C ASN A 17 5.15 43.47 -8.56
N ILE A 18 4.06 43.74 -7.86
CA ILE A 18 3.19 44.90 -8.09
C ILE A 18 3.47 45.95 -7.01
N PHE A 19 3.73 47.17 -7.44
CA PHE A 19 3.90 48.34 -6.56
C PHE A 19 2.71 49.28 -6.73
N ILE A 20 2.10 49.64 -5.61
CA ILE A 20 0.99 50.60 -5.54
C ILE A 20 1.50 51.82 -4.78
N ASP A 21 1.33 53.01 -5.36
CA ASP A 21 1.79 54.27 -4.77
C ASP A 21 3.26 54.22 -4.30
N GLU A 22 4.12 53.61 -5.13
CA GLU A 22 5.57 53.40 -4.91
C GLU A 22 5.96 52.38 -3.81
N GLN A 23 4.98 51.79 -3.14
CA GLN A 23 5.21 50.75 -2.13
C GLN A 23 4.93 49.37 -2.70
N PHE A 24 5.71 48.38 -2.27
CA PHE A 24 5.42 46.98 -2.63
C PHE A 24 4.07 46.58 -2.03
N ALA A 25 3.16 46.10 -2.88
CA ALA A 25 1.83 45.69 -2.46
C ALA A 25 1.72 44.16 -2.37
N PHE A 26 1.93 43.47 -3.49
CA PHE A 26 1.82 42.01 -3.58
C PHE A 26 2.54 41.48 -4.83
N GLY A 27 2.76 40.17 -4.89
CA GLY A 27 3.29 39.49 -6.07
C GLY A 27 2.21 38.69 -6.79
N VAL A 28 2.27 38.65 -8.12
CA VAL A 28 1.34 37.90 -8.97
C VAL A 28 2.06 36.99 -9.96
N THR A 29 1.40 35.92 -10.36
CA THR A 29 1.75 35.03 -11.46
C THR A 29 1.45 35.70 -12.81
N GLU A 30 2.18 35.28 -13.83
CA GLU A 30 2.01 35.78 -15.21
C GLU A 30 0.56 35.62 -15.72
N SER A 31 -0.08 34.49 -15.42
CA SER A 31 -1.48 34.26 -15.79
C SER A 31 -2.44 35.28 -15.17
N VAL A 32 -2.18 35.72 -13.93
CA VAL A 32 -3.02 36.70 -13.23
C VAL A 32 -2.72 38.12 -13.71
N LEU A 33 -1.45 38.43 -13.96
CA LEU A 33 -1.04 39.67 -14.61
C LEU A 33 -1.81 39.88 -15.93
N ILE A 34 -1.89 38.83 -16.75
CA ILE A 34 -2.62 38.84 -18.03
C ILE A 34 -4.13 38.91 -17.80
N LYS A 35 -4.69 38.07 -16.92
CA LYS A 35 -6.13 37.99 -16.65
C LYS A 35 -6.73 39.34 -16.27
N TYR A 36 -6.07 40.07 -15.37
CA TYR A 36 -6.52 41.39 -14.91
C TYR A 36 -5.95 42.55 -15.72
N ARG A 37 -5.14 42.27 -16.75
CA ARG A 37 -4.47 43.26 -17.61
C ARG A 37 -3.73 44.31 -16.77
N LEU A 38 -3.01 43.85 -15.74
CA LEU A 38 -2.31 44.72 -14.81
C LEU A 38 -1.22 45.49 -15.57
N ALA A 39 -1.35 46.81 -15.59
CA ALA A 39 -0.44 47.71 -16.25
C ALA A 39 -0.20 48.94 -15.37
N LYS A 40 0.88 49.68 -15.66
CA LYS A 40 1.13 50.96 -15.00
C LYS A 40 -0.08 51.88 -15.17
N ASP A 41 -0.36 52.67 -14.14
CA ASP A 41 -1.46 53.65 -14.05
C ASP A 41 -2.86 53.03 -13.92
N LEU A 42 -2.98 51.69 -13.83
CA LEU A 42 -4.24 51.03 -13.50
C LEU A 42 -4.67 51.34 -12.07
N GLU A 43 -5.92 51.74 -11.89
CA GLU A 43 -6.55 51.96 -10.58
C GLU A 43 -6.96 50.64 -9.94
N ILE A 44 -6.54 50.42 -8.71
CA ILE A 44 -6.86 49.23 -7.92
C ILE A 44 -7.58 49.67 -6.66
N ASP A 45 -8.85 49.26 -6.52
CA ASP A 45 -9.55 49.37 -5.25
C ASP A 45 -9.31 48.13 -4.36
N SER A 46 -9.77 48.19 -3.12
CA SER A 46 -9.58 47.11 -2.15
C SER A 46 -10.35 45.82 -2.51
N GLN A 47 -11.35 45.89 -3.37
CA GLN A 47 -12.09 44.70 -3.82
C GLN A 47 -11.32 43.98 -4.93
N LEU A 48 -10.90 44.73 -5.96
CA LEU A 48 -10.08 44.24 -7.05
C LEU A 48 -8.75 43.66 -6.53
N GLN A 49 -8.11 44.31 -5.56
CA GLN A 49 -6.91 43.77 -4.93
C GLN A 49 -7.15 42.40 -4.30
N ARG A 50 -8.28 42.21 -3.59
CA ARG A 50 -8.64 40.93 -2.98
C ARG A 50 -8.90 39.85 -4.05
N ASP A 51 -9.59 40.22 -5.12
CA ASP A 51 -9.87 39.30 -6.23
C ASP A 51 -8.57 38.87 -6.93
N ILE A 52 -7.65 39.80 -7.20
CA ILE A 52 -6.33 39.52 -7.79
C ILE A 52 -5.53 38.56 -6.89
N GLN A 53 -5.51 38.81 -5.57
CA GLN A 53 -4.76 37.97 -4.65
C GLN A 53 -5.33 36.54 -4.59
N LYS A 54 -6.67 36.43 -4.55
CA LYS A 54 -7.36 35.14 -4.59
C LYS A 54 -7.03 34.35 -5.86
N ASP A 55 -7.03 35.02 -7.01
CA ASP A 55 -6.68 34.39 -8.28
C ASP A 55 -5.20 34.00 -8.38
N ASP A 56 -4.31 34.77 -7.76
CA ASP A 56 -2.89 34.40 -7.65
C ASP A 56 -2.69 33.14 -6.82
N ASP A 57 -3.42 33.02 -5.72
CA ASP A 57 -3.35 31.83 -4.87
C ASP A 57 -3.92 30.60 -5.57
N ASN A 58 -5.01 30.76 -6.34
CA ASN A 58 -5.53 29.71 -7.22
C ASN A 58 -4.53 29.31 -8.31
N ALA A 59 -3.86 30.27 -8.94
CA ALA A 59 -2.86 30.02 -9.98
C ALA A 59 -1.63 29.28 -9.42
N LYS A 60 -1.16 29.65 -8.22
CA LYS A 60 -0.10 28.95 -7.49
C LYS A 60 -0.49 27.50 -7.19
N ALA A 61 -1.68 27.30 -6.62
CA ALA A 61 -2.19 25.98 -6.28
C ALA A 61 -2.25 25.07 -7.51
N TYR A 62 -2.77 25.59 -8.62
CA TYR A 62 -2.83 24.86 -9.89
C TYR A 62 -1.45 24.50 -10.43
N GLN A 63 -0.48 25.43 -10.40
CA GLN A 63 0.88 25.15 -10.87
C GLN A 63 1.60 24.12 -9.99
N LEU A 64 1.43 24.20 -8.66
CA LEU A 64 1.95 23.19 -7.74
C LEU A 64 1.35 21.82 -8.02
N ALA A 65 0.03 21.76 -8.23
CA ALA A 65 -0.67 20.52 -8.55
C ALA A 65 -0.16 19.90 -9.85
N LEU A 66 -0.04 20.67 -10.94
CA LEU A 66 0.49 20.17 -12.21
C LEU A 66 1.91 19.60 -12.07
N ASN A 67 2.77 20.30 -11.34
CA ASN A 67 4.13 19.81 -11.07
C ASN A 67 4.12 18.53 -10.24
N TYR A 68 3.20 18.38 -9.30
CA TYR A 68 3.08 17.17 -8.49
C TYR A 68 2.56 15.97 -9.29
N LEU A 69 1.58 16.20 -10.16
CA LEU A 69 0.96 15.21 -11.03
C LEU A 69 1.87 14.76 -12.18
N SER A 70 2.81 15.61 -12.63
CA SER A 70 3.70 15.27 -13.75
C SER A 70 4.67 14.10 -13.47
N HIS A 71 4.90 13.76 -12.20
CA HIS A 71 5.84 12.72 -11.80
C HIS A 71 5.24 11.32 -11.80
N GLN A 72 3.99 11.18 -11.35
CA GLN A 72 3.27 9.91 -11.24
C GLN A 72 1.79 10.17 -10.99
N LEU A 73 0.97 9.14 -11.23
CA LEU A 73 -0.45 9.15 -10.92
C LEU A 73 -0.69 9.35 -9.42
N ARG A 74 -1.67 10.19 -9.08
CA ARG A 74 -2.02 10.56 -7.69
C ARG A 74 -3.53 10.51 -7.50
N THR A 75 -3.93 10.24 -6.27
CA THR A 75 -5.32 10.39 -5.83
C THR A 75 -5.64 11.83 -5.41
N GLU A 76 -6.92 12.18 -5.39
CA GLU A 76 -7.39 13.48 -4.92
C GLU A 76 -6.97 13.77 -3.47
N LYS A 77 -6.99 12.74 -2.62
CA LYS A 77 -6.54 12.85 -1.23
C LYS A 77 -5.05 13.19 -1.13
N GLU A 78 -4.20 12.53 -1.93
CA GLU A 78 -2.77 12.82 -1.95
C GLU A 78 -2.49 14.23 -2.44
N LEU A 79 -3.19 14.67 -3.50
CA LEU A 79 -3.04 16.03 -4.01
C LEU A 79 -3.51 17.07 -2.98
N THR A 80 -4.65 16.82 -2.31
CA THR A 80 -5.16 17.67 -1.23
C THR A 80 -4.14 17.80 -0.11
N GLN A 81 -3.58 16.69 0.36
CA GLN A 81 -2.55 16.68 1.39
C GLN A 81 -1.31 17.47 0.96
N TYR A 82 -0.85 17.27 -0.27
CA TYR A 82 0.29 17.99 -0.83
C TYR A 82 0.08 19.51 -0.90
N LEU A 83 -1.09 19.95 -1.34
CA LEU A 83 -1.42 21.39 -1.41
C LEU A 83 -1.60 22.01 -0.02
N CYS A 84 -2.16 21.27 0.94
CA CYS A 84 -2.23 21.70 2.35
C CYS A 84 -0.83 21.91 2.95
N GLU A 85 0.12 21.01 2.68
CA GLU A 85 1.51 21.13 3.11
C GLU A 85 2.23 22.34 2.49
N HIS A 86 1.71 22.86 1.38
CA HIS A 86 2.22 24.07 0.71
C HIS A 86 1.39 25.32 1.05
N GLU A 87 0.67 25.31 2.17
CA GLU A 87 -0.06 26.45 2.71
C GLU A 87 -1.14 27.00 1.77
N ILE A 88 -1.66 26.17 0.85
CA ILE A 88 -2.78 26.55 -0.01
C ILE A 88 -4.08 26.51 0.79
N THR A 89 -4.91 27.54 0.64
CA THR A 89 -6.20 27.64 1.33
C THR A 89 -7.16 26.54 0.89
N PRO A 90 -8.10 26.10 1.76
CA PRO A 90 -9.09 25.08 1.40
C PRO A 90 -9.89 25.43 0.13
N GLU A 91 -10.23 26.71 -0.04
CA GLU A 91 -10.91 27.22 -1.23
C GLU A 91 -10.08 27.09 -2.50
N GLY A 92 -8.78 27.39 -2.43
CA GLY A 92 -7.85 27.24 -3.54
C GLY A 92 -7.62 25.78 -3.91
N ILE A 93 -7.61 24.88 -2.94
CA ILE A 93 -7.54 23.43 -3.16
C ILE A 93 -8.78 22.95 -3.90
N GLN A 94 -9.98 23.30 -3.43
CA GLN A 94 -11.24 22.87 -4.07
C GLN A 94 -11.35 23.40 -5.50
N THR A 95 -10.98 24.67 -5.71
CA THR A 95 -10.96 25.29 -7.05
C THR A 95 -9.97 24.57 -7.97
N SER A 96 -8.78 24.23 -7.47
CA SER A 96 -7.76 23.51 -8.23
C SER A 96 -8.20 22.09 -8.56
N LEU A 97 -8.76 21.35 -7.60
CA LEU A 97 -9.29 20.01 -7.80
C LEU A 97 -10.40 19.99 -8.84
N ALA A 98 -11.37 20.90 -8.75
CA ALA A 98 -12.46 21.00 -9.72
C ALA A 98 -11.93 21.18 -11.15
N LYS A 99 -10.97 22.11 -11.33
CA LYS A 99 -10.35 22.36 -12.64
C LYS A 99 -9.51 21.18 -13.13
N LEU A 100 -8.75 20.52 -12.25
CA LEU A 100 -7.93 19.37 -12.62
C LEU A 100 -8.80 18.16 -12.99
N ARG A 101 -9.94 17.98 -12.33
CA ARG A 101 -10.92 16.94 -12.64
C ARG A 101 -11.60 17.20 -13.99
N GLU A 102 -12.00 18.44 -14.25
CA GLU A 102 -12.56 18.86 -15.55
C GLU A 102 -11.59 18.59 -16.71
N LEU A 103 -10.30 18.81 -16.48
CA LEU A 103 -9.24 18.56 -17.46
C LEU A 103 -8.73 17.11 -17.46
N HIS A 104 -9.33 16.22 -16.68
CA HIS A 104 -8.93 14.82 -16.51
C HIS A 104 -7.44 14.63 -16.11
N TYR A 105 -6.86 15.60 -15.41
CA TYR A 105 -5.50 15.45 -14.84
C TYR A 105 -5.50 14.65 -13.54
N ILE A 106 -6.65 14.55 -12.88
CA ILE A 106 -6.82 13.74 -11.68
C ILE A 106 -8.12 12.96 -11.78
N ASP A 107 -8.01 11.65 -11.57
CA ASP A 107 -9.13 10.71 -11.65
C ASP A 107 -8.85 9.52 -10.71
N ASP A 108 -9.62 9.45 -9.63
CA ASP A 108 -9.50 8.38 -8.64
C ASP A 108 -9.96 7.02 -9.18
N GLN A 109 -10.83 6.99 -10.19
CA GLN A 109 -11.24 5.75 -10.87
C GLN A 109 -10.07 5.20 -11.70
N ASP A 110 -9.44 6.04 -12.53
CA ASP A 110 -8.27 5.64 -13.32
C ASP A 110 -7.09 5.22 -12.41
N TYR A 111 -6.91 5.90 -11.28
CA TYR A 111 -5.96 5.48 -10.26
C TYR A 111 -6.24 4.06 -9.74
N ALA A 112 -7.50 3.79 -9.37
CA ALA A 112 -7.90 2.49 -8.85
C ALA A 112 -7.70 1.37 -9.88
N ASP A 113 -8.14 1.59 -11.12
CA ASP A 113 -8.03 0.63 -12.22
C ASP A 113 -6.56 0.34 -12.55
N SER A 114 -5.74 1.39 -12.67
CA SER A 114 -4.31 1.26 -12.92
C SER A 114 -3.60 0.53 -11.78
N TYR A 115 -4.00 0.76 -10.53
CA TYR A 115 -3.46 0.05 -9.38
C TYR A 115 -3.83 -1.44 -9.38
N VAL A 116 -5.10 -1.78 -9.63
CA VAL A 116 -5.55 -3.17 -9.73
C VAL A 116 -4.82 -3.91 -10.86
N ARG A 117 -4.75 -3.30 -12.05
CA ARG A 117 -4.01 -3.85 -13.20
C ARG A 117 -2.54 -4.12 -12.86
N THR A 118 -1.90 -3.20 -12.14
CA THR A 118 -0.51 -3.39 -11.69
C THR A 118 -0.40 -4.56 -10.71
N VAL A 119 -1.34 -4.70 -9.78
CA VAL A 119 -1.37 -5.81 -8.82
C VAL A 119 -1.49 -7.15 -9.52
N ILE A 120 -2.40 -7.27 -10.50
CA ILE A 120 -2.59 -8.48 -11.30
C ILE A 120 -1.28 -8.89 -11.99
N ASN A 121 -0.55 -7.92 -12.55
CA ASN A 121 0.65 -8.19 -13.34
C ASN A 121 1.93 -8.42 -12.54
N THR A 122 2.03 -7.85 -11.33
CA THR A 122 3.35 -7.72 -10.65
C THR A 122 3.36 -8.11 -9.18
N ALA A 123 2.21 -8.18 -8.52
CA ALA A 123 2.14 -8.31 -7.07
C ALA A 123 1.67 -9.69 -6.61
N ASP A 124 1.71 -9.90 -5.29
CA ASP A 124 1.26 -11.13 -4.62
C ASP A 124 0.08 -10.88 -3.67
N LYS A 125 -0.80 -9.94 -4.05
CA LYS A 125 -1.87 -9.42 -3.21
C LYS A 125 -3.25 -9.83 -3.71
N GLY A 126 -4.10 -10.25 -2.78
CA GLY A 126 -5.51 -10.52 -3.03
C GLY A 126 -6.41 -9.30 -2.80
N PRO A 127 -7.69 -9.40 -3.19
CA PRO A 127 -8.61 -8.26 -3.24
C PRO A 127 -8.77 -7.49 -1.93
N LYS A 128 -8.72 -8.17 -0.77
CA LYS A 128 -8.88 -7.49 0.54
C LYS A 128 -7.76 -6.51 0.84
N VAL A 129 -6.51 -6.89 0.54
CA VAL A 129 -5.35 -6.02 0.76
C VAL A 129 -5.34 -4.87 -0.25
N VAL A 130 -5.72 -5.15 -1.51
CA VAL A 130 -5.87 -4.14 -2.56
C VAL A 130 -6.90 -3.09 -2.15
N ARG A 131 -8.10 -3.53 -1.74
CA ARG A 131 -9.16 -2.67 -1.19
C ARG A 131 -8.63 -1.78 -0.06
N GLN A 132 -7.99 -2.38 0.94
CA GLN A 132 -7.49 -1.63 2.09
C GLN A 132 -6.44 -0.58 1.68
N LYS A 133 -5.58 -0.90 0.71
CA LYS A 133 -4.60 0.06 0.20
C LYS A 133 -5.26 1.23 -0.52
N LEU A 134 -6.27 0.98 -1.34
CA LEU A 134 -7.03 2.03 -2.03
C LEU A 134 -7.81 2.92 -1.05
N ILE A 135 -8.39 2.35 0.01
CA ILE A 135 -9.01 3.12 1.11
C ILE A 135 -7.98 4.04 1.79
N GLN A 136 -6.78 3.54 2.07
CA GLN A 136 -5.71 4.36 2.66
C GLN A 136 -5.33 5.52 1.73
N LYS A 137 -5.32 5.28 0.42
CA LYS A 137 -5.11 6.29 -0.63
C LYS A 137 -6.29 7.25 -0.80
N GLY A 138 -7.43 7.01 -0.16
CA GLY A 138 -8.58 7.92 -0.18
C GLY A 138 -9.56 7.68 -1.31
N VAL A 139 -9.40 6.60 -2.06
CA VAL A 139 -10.30 6.24 -3.16
C VAL A 139 -11.66 5.84 -2.60
N SER A 140 -12.74 6.28 -3.25
CA SER A 140 -14.11 5.98 -2.84
C SER A 140 -14.43 4.48 -2.93
N ALA A 141 -15.38 4.01 -2.12
CA ALA A 141 -15.82 2.61 -2.16
C ALA A 141 -16.35 2.21 -3.55
N ALA A 142 -17.09 3.11 -4.22
CA ALA A 142 -17.62 2.88 -5.56
C ALA A 142 -16.50 2.63 -6.58
N HIS A 143 -15.46 3.48 -6.60
CA HIS A 143 -14.34 3.30 -7.52
C HIS A 143 -13.54 2.03 -7.22
N ILE A 144 -13.40 1.70 -5.93
CA ILE A 144 -12.73 0.46 -5.51
C ILE A 144 -13.51 -0.77 -5.97
N ASP A 145 -14.83 -0.77 -5.81
CA ASP A 145 -15.68 -1.89 -6.21
C ASP A 145 -15.65 -2.09 -7.72
N GLN A 146 -15.71 -1.00 -8.49
CA GLN A 146 -15.56 -1.02 -9.95
C GLN A 146 -14.18 -1.56 -10.35
N ALA A 147 -13.10 -1.04 -9.78
CA ALA A 147 -11.75 -1.50 -10.13
C ALA A 147 -11.51 -2.97 -9.76
N LEU A 148 -12.00 -3.41 -8.59
CA LEU A 148 -11.89 -4.80 -8.17
C LEU A 148 -12.76 -5.77 -8.98
N SER A 149 -13.79 -5.28 -9.69
CA SER A 149 -14.55 -6.11 -10.63
C SER A 149 -13.69 -6.64 -11.78
N HIS A 150 -12.59 -5.94 -12.11
CA HIS A 150 -11.60 -6.39 -13.09
C HIS A 150 -10.63 -7.44 -12.54
N TYR A 151 -10.60 -7.68 -11.22
CA TYR A 151 -9.76 -8.71 -10.61
C TYR A 151 -10.54 -10.01 -10.47
N SER A 152 -10.69 -10.73 -11.59
CA SER A 152 -11.48 -11.96 -11.68
C SER A 152 -11.00 -13.04 -10.71
N VAL A 153 -11.87 -14.00 -10.39
CA VAL A 153 -11.49 -15.14 -9.53
C VAL A 153 -10.34 -15.93 -10.16
N ASP A 154 -10.33 -16.10 -11.47
CA ASP A 154 -9.26 -16.82 -12.19
C ASP A 154 -7.92 -16.09 -12.05
N ASP A 155 -7.91 -14.76 -12.21
CA ASP A 155 -6.70 -13.96 -11.99
C ASP A 155 -6.22 -14.07 -10.54
N GLN A 156 -7.15 -14.05 -9.57
CA GLN A 156 -6.81 -14.22 -8.16
C GLN A 156 -6.19 -15.59 -7.89
N VAL A 157 -6.67 -16.64 -8.57
CA VAL A 157 -6.10 -18.00 -8.46
C VAL A 157 -4.69 -18.04 -9.04
N VAL A 158 -4.45 -17.45 -10.21
CA VAL A 158 -3.11 -17.39 -10.82
C VAL A 158 -2.11 -16.65 -9.92
N VAL A 159 -2.47 -15.45 -9.47
CA VAL A 159 -1.62 -14.63 -8.59
C VAL A 159 -1.41 -15.32 -7.24
N GLY A 160 -2.49 -15.86 -6.67
CA GLY A 160 -2.49 -16.56 -5.39
C GLY A 160 -1.67 -17.83 -5.42
N LEU A 161 -1.70 -18.60 -6.50
CA LEU A 161 -0.92 -19.84 -6.67
C LEU A 161 0.58 -19.55 -6.68
N ALA A 162 1.02 -18.48 -7.35
CA ALA A 162 2.41 -18.06 -7.32
C ALA A 162 2.87 -17.70 -5.89
N ALA A 163 2.01 -17.03 -5.12
CA ALA A 163 2.27 -16.72 -3.71
C ALA A 163 2.27 -17.99 -2.85
N ALA A 164 1.34 -18.91 -3.09
CA ALA A 164 1.19 -20.17 -2.37
C ALA A 164 2.43 -21.06 -2.55
N LYS A 165 2.95 -21.20 -3.77
CA LYS A 165 4.18 -21.95 -4.07
C LYS A 165 5.40 -21.40 -3.30
N LYS A 166 5.53 -20.07 -3.22
CA LYS A 166 6.60 -19.43 -2.42
C LYS A 166 6.47 -19.73 -0.92
N LEU A 167 5.23 -19.69 -0.39
CA LEU A 167 4.95 -20.02 1.01
C LEU A 167 5.19 -21.51 1.30
N ALA A 168 4.75 -22.41 0.42
CA ALA A 168 4.96 -23.85 0.53
C ALA A 168 6.46 -24.17 0.59
N LYS A 169 7.26 -23.61 -0.33
CA LYS A 169 8.73 -23.76 -0.31
C LYS A 169 9.37 -23.22 0.97
N LYS A 170 8.89 -22.09 1.48
CA LYS A 170 9.38 -21.48 2.74
C LYS A 170 9.13 -22.38 3.95
N TYR A 171 8.02 -23.11 3.97
CA TYR A 171 7.60 -23.92 5.11
C TYR A 171 7.78 -25.43 4.91
N ARG A 172 8.58 -25.85 3.92
CA ARG A 172 8.83 -27.28 3.61
C ARG A 172 9.45 -28.10 4.75
N HIS A 173 10.12 -27.44 5.71
CA HIS A 173 10.72 -28.08 6.88
C HIS A 173 9.80 -28.05 8.12
N SER A 174 8.53 -27.68 7.93
CA SER A 174 7.48 -27.89 8.93
C SER A 174 6.75 -29.20 8.60
N SER A 175 6.03 -29.78 9.56
CA SER A 175 5.11 -30.87 9.24
C SER A 175 4.16 -30.45 8.12
N PHE A 176 3.65 -31.43 7.37
CA PHE A 176 2.69 -31.21 6.30
C PHE A 176 1.46 -30.44 6.78
N PHE A 177 0.93 -30.79 7.97
CA PHE A 177 -0.19 -30.09 8.58
C PHE A 177 0.15 -28.62 8.88
N GLU A 178 1.31 -28.36 9.50
CA GLU A 178 1.73 -26.99 9.83
C GLU A 178 2.04 -26.18 8.57
N GLN A 179 2.62 -26.81 7.54
CA GLN A 179 2.89 -26.19 6.24
C GLN A 179 1.59 -25.74 5.59
N GLN A 180 0.57 -26.60 5.50
CA GLN A 180 -0.74 -26.25 4.96
C GLN A 180 -1.38 -25.07 5.71
N GLN A 181 -1.37 -25.12 7.05
CA GLN A 181 -1.92 -24.04 7.87
C GLN A 181 -1.20 -22.71 7.62
N LYS A 182 0.13 -22.72 7.55
CA LYS A 182 0.92 -21.51 7.30
C LYS A 182 0.74 -20.96 5.89
N VAL A 183 0.60 -21.83 4.88
CA VAL A 183 0.27 -21.41 3.50
C VAL A 183 -1.09 -20.72 3.48
N LYS A 184 -2.13 -21.36 4.04
CA LYS A 184 -3.48 -20.79 4.12
C LYS A 184 -3.49 -19.45 4.86
N GLN A 185 -2.84 -19.39 6.03
CA GLN A 185 -2.73 -18.14 6.81
C GLN A 185 -1.99 -17.05 6.04
N GLY A 186 -0.90 -17.40 5.36
CA GLY A 186 -0.13 -16.47 4.54
C GLY A 186 -0.93 -15.90 3.37
N LEU A 187 -1.75 -16.72 2.71
CA LEU A 187 -2.66 -16.26 1.65
C LEU A 187 -3.76 -15.34 2.20
N MET A 188 -4.33 -15.67 3.36
CA MET A 188 -5.31 -14.79 4.03
C MET A 188 -4.70 -13.43 4.39
N GLN A 189 -3.47 -13.40 4.91
CA GLN A 189 -2.74 -12.16 5.19
C GLN A 189 -2.40 -11.37 3.92
N LYS A 190 -2.21 -12.05 2.80
CA LYS A 190 -2.05 -11.44 1.48
C LYS A 190 -3.37 -10.93 0.89
N GLY A 191 -4.51 -11.24 1.51
CA GLY A 191 -5.81 -10.71 1.14
C GLY A 191 -6.66 -11.63 0.27
N PHE A 192 -6.25 -12.88 0.07
CA PHE A 192 -7.07 -13.91 -0.57
C PHE A 192 -8.09 -14.47 0.42
N GLY A 193 -9.30 -14.79 -0.04
CA GLY A 193 -10.37 -15.31 0.80
C GLY A 193 -11.56 -15.76 -0.01
N GLY A 194 -12.56 -16.37 0.65
CA GLY A 194 -13.71 -16.93 -0.05
C GLY A 194 -13.29 -18.01 -1.06
N ASP A 195 -13.96 -18.03 -2.21
CA ASP A 195 -13.79 -19.08 -3.22
C ASP A 195 -12.37 -19.11 -3.81
N SER A 196 -11.74 -17.95 -4.04
CA SER A 196 -10.39 -17.91 -4.60
C SER A 196 -9.37 -18.57 -3.69
N LEU A 197 -9.50 -18.44 -2.36
CA LEU A 197 -8.60 -19.12 -1.43
C LEU A 197 -8.74 -20.64 -1.52
N SER A 198 -9.95 -21.17 -1.60
CA SER A 198 -10.20 -22.61 -1.75
C SER A 198 -9.59 -23.13 -3.05
N LEU A 199 -9.85 -22.44 -4.16
CA LEU A 199 -9.31 -22.80 -5.48
C LEU A 199 -7.78 -22.72 -5.55
N ILE A 200 -7.16 -21.73 -4.88
CA ILE A 200 -5.69 -21.64 -4.79
C ILE A 200 -5.11 -22.85 -4.05
N ILE A 201 -5.73 -23.25 -2.93
CA ILE A 201 -5.25 -24.38 -2.13
C ILE A 201 -5.43 -25.69 -2.89
N GLU A 202 -6.56 -25.87 -3.57
CA GLU A 202 -6.81 -27.02 -4.44
C GLU A 202 -5.80 -27.08 -5.60
N ALA A 203 -5.61 -25.96 -6.31
CA ALA A 203 -4.65 -25.87 -7.43
C ALA A 203 -3.17 -25.99 -6.99
N LEU A 204 -2.86 -25.69 -5.72
CA LEU A 204 -1.53 -25.95 -5.17
C LEU A 204 -1.25 -27.45 -5.08
N ALA A 205 -2.29 -28.27 -4.86
CA ALA A 205 -2.22 -29.73 -4.76
C ALA A 205 -1.04 -30.20 -3.91
N LEU A 206 -0.92 -29.64 -2.69
CA LEU A 206 0.17 -29.98 -1.80
C LEU A 206 -0.03 -31.40 -1.27
N GLU A 207 0.94 -32.28 -1.51
CA GLU A 207 0.90 -33.68 -1.07
C GLU A 207 1.81 -33.90 0.14
N ALA A 208 1.42 -34.87 0.97
CA ALA A 208 2.25 -35.33 2.06
C ALA A 208 3.39 -36.17 1.48
N ASP A 209 4.61 -35.81 1.84
CA ASP A 209 5.81 -36.57 1.51
C ASP A 209 6.35 -37.16 2.81
N GLU A 210 6.33 -38.49 2.92
CA GLU A 210 6.69 -39.20 4.14
C GLU A 210 8.15 -38.93 4.54
N ASP A 211 9.06 -38.83 3.55
CA ASP A 211 10.47 -38.53 3.78
C ASP A 211 10.62 -37.11 4.34
N SER A 212 9.95 -36.12 3.72
CA SER A 212 9.95 -34.74 4.22
C SER A 212 9.34 -34.60 5.62
N GLU A 213 8.30 -35.39 5.94
CA GLU A 213 7.65 -35.41 7.26
C GLU A 213 8.59 -35.98 8.33
N ALA A 214 9.28 -37.08 8.01
CA ALA A 214 10.28 -37.69 8.88
C ALA A 214 11.48 -36.75 9.12
N ASP A 215 12.00 -36.11 8.08
CA ASP A 215 13.08 -35.12 8.17
C ASP A 215 12.69 -33.92 9.06
N ALA A 216 11.49 -33.39 8.87
CA ALA A 216 10.97 -32.28 9.67
C ALA A 216 10.79 -32.68 11.15
N LEU A 217 10.32 -33.91 11.40
CA LEU A 217 10.20 -34.48 12.74
C LEU A 217 11.57 -34.63 13.39
N ALA A 218 12.54 -35.20 12.70
CA ALA A 218 13.90 -35.37 13.20
C ALA A 218 14.57 -34.02 13.54
N GLU A 219 14.47 -33.04 12.63
CA GLU A 219 15.08 -31.72 12.82
C GLU A 219 14.47 -30.97 14.02
N LEU A 220 13.13 -30.94 14.11
CA LEU A 220 12.45 -30.26 15.21
C LEU A 220 12.57 -31.04 16.53
N GLY A 221 12.44 -32.36 16.45
CA GLY A 221 12.58 -33.32 17.55
C GLY A 221 13.93 -33.14 18.22
N ALA A 222 15.03 -33.19 17.47
CA ALA A 222 16.38 -33.02 18.02
C ALA A 222 16.59 -31.63 18.68
N LYS A 223 15.97 -30.57 18.15
CA LYS A 223 16.01 -29.23 18.79
C LYS A 223 15.24 -29.21 20.11
N LYS A 224 14.09 -29.89 20.18
CA LYS A 224 13.27 -29.97 21.39
C LYS A 224 13.87 -30.91 22.43
N TRP A 225 14.45 -32.02 22.01
CA TRP A 225 15.16 -32.98 22.86
C TRP A 225 16.28 -32.28 23.63
N ARG A 226 17.18 -31.58 22.91
CA ARG A 226 18.24 -30.77 23.52
C ARG A 226 17.73 -29.72 24.50
N ARG A 227 16.56 -29.12 24.22
CA ARG A 227 15.92 -28.13 25.11
C ARG A 227 15.37 -28.77 26.39
N TYR A 228 14.85 -29.98 26.31
CA TYR A 228 14.19 -30.66 27.43
C TYR A 228 15.08 -31.69 28.13
N ARG A 229 16.39 -31.72 27.81
CA ARG A 229 17.36 -32.70 28.34
C ARG A 229 17.49 -32.73 29.86
N LEU A 230 17.20 -31.64 30.56
CA LEU A 230 17.31 -31.53 32.02
C LEU A 230 16.02 -31.92 32.75
N LEU A 231 14.96 -32.25 32.02
CA LEU A 231 13.69 -32.67 32.62
C LEU A 231 13.75 -34.17 32.94
N GLU A 232 13.03 -34.55 34.00
CA GLU A 232 12.82 -35.96 34.35
C GLU A 232 12.26 -36.75 33.16
N PRO A 233 12.64 -38.02 32.95
CA PRO A 233 12.30 -38.78 31.73
C PRO A 233 10.81 -38.75 31.38
N ARG A 234 9.94 -38.97 32.37
CA ARG A 234 8.48 -38.93 32.19
C ARG A 234 7.98 -37.53 31.79
N GLU A 235 8.54 -36.48 32.38
CA GLU A 235 8.18 -35.10 32.04
C GLU A 235 8.71 -34.72 30.64
N ARG A 236 9.96 -35.09 30.32
CA ARG A 236 10.58 -34.90 29.01
C ARG A 236 9.73 -35.50 27.91
N ARG A 237 9.34 -36.78 28.04
CA ARG A 237 8.47 -37.49 27.11
C ARG A 237 7.14 -36.78 26.90
N MET A 238 6.46 -36.40 27.98
CA MET A 238 5.20 -35.66 27.92
C MET A 238 5.36 -34.30 27.20
N LYS A 239 6.41 -33.53 27.51
CA LYS A 239 6.69 -32.23 26.88
C LYS A 239 7.03 -32.38 25.40
N MET A 240 7.77 -33.42 25.03
CA MET A 240 8.09 -33.77 23.63
C MET A 240 6.82 -34.09 22.86
N GLN A 241 5.99 -35.02 23.36
CA GLN A 241 4.71 -35.38 22.75
C GLN A 241 3.83 -34.15 22.55
N GLN A 242 3.62 -33.34 23.60
CA GLN A 242 2.82 -32.12 23.49
C GLN A 242 3.39 -31.11 22.49
N ALA A 243 4.71 -30.95 22.41
CA ALA A 243 5.34 -29.98 21.53
C ALA A 243 5.25 -30.39 20.05
N LEU A 244 5.49 -31.67 19.74
CA LEU A 244 5.47 -32.20 18.38
C LEU A 244 4.04 -32.46 17.90
N TYR A 245 3.14 -32.92 18.76
CA TYR A 245 1.73 -33.10 18.42
C TYR A 245 1.04 -31.77 18.10
N ARG A 246 1.33 -30.70 18.86
CA ARG A 246 0.87 -29.34 18.52
C ARG A 246 1.41 -28.82 17.20
N LYS A 247 2.48 -29.43 16.70
CA LYS A 247 3.06 -29.14 15.39
C LYS A 247 2.47 -30.03 14.30
N GLY A 248 1.55 -30.94 14.61
CA GLY A 248 0.80 -31.73 13.64
C GLY A 248 1.46 -33.04 13.22
N PHE A 249 2.57 -33.43 13.85
CA PHE A 249 3.18 -34.75 13.60
C PHE A 249 2.31 -35.88 14.15
N ASN A 250 2.33 -37.04 13.48
CA ASN A 250 1.61 -38.24 13.92
C ASN A 250 2.15 -38.76 15.27
N ILE A 251 1.25 -39.18 16.16
CA ILE A 251 1.61 -39.62 17.52
C ILE A 251 2.53 -40.85 17.53
N ASP A 252 2.37 -41.78 16.59
CA ASP A 252 3.17 -43.00 16.50
C ASP A 252 4.59 -42.66 16.05
N ALA A 253 4.74 -41.80 15.04
CA ALA A 253 6.03 -41.28 14.61
C ALA A 253 6.75 -40.49 15.72
N ILE A 254 6.00 -39.68 16.48
CA ILE A 254 6.54 -38.96 17.64
C ILE A 254 7.05 -39.94 18.70
N ASN A 255 6.28 -40.97 19.04
CA ASN A 255 6.67 -41.95 20.04
C ASN A 255 7.91 -42.72 19.60
N HIS A 256 7.94 -43.17 18.35
CA HIS A 256 9.09 -43.84 17.77
C HIS A 256 10.36 -42.98 17.87
N PHE A 257 10.30 -41.71 17.46
CA PHE A 257 11.41 -40.76 17.60
C PHE A 257 11.88 -40.62 19.06
N ILE A 258 10.95 -40.51 20.02
CA ILE A 258 11.31 -40.39 21.44
C ILE A 258 11.99 -41.67 21.94
N ASP A 259 11.46 -42.85 21.60
CA ASP A 259 12.02 -44.13 22.01
C ASP A 259 13.45 -44.31 21.48
N GLU A 260 13.73 -43.92 20.23
CA GLU A 260 15.09 -43.94 19.66
C GLU A 260 16.06 -43.02 20.43
N GLN A 261 15.60 -41.84 20.84
CA GLN A 261 16.44 -40.91 21.61
C GLN A 261 16.67 -41.38 23.05
N GLU A 262 15.69 -42.00 23.69
CA GLU A 262 15.84 -42.61 25.02
C GLU A 262 16.84 -43.77 24.98
N LEU A 263 16.74 -44.64 23.96
CA LEU A 263 17.70 -45.72 23.74
C LEU A 263 19.12 -45.21 23.50
N SER A 264 19.30 -44.12 22.73
CA SER A 264 20.63 -43.55 22.51
C SER A 264 21.23 -42.96 23.79
N ASP A 265 20.43 -42.25 24.58
CA ASP A 265 20.86 -41.65 25.86
C ASP A 265 21.26 -42.74 26.89
N ASP A 266 20.63 -43.92 26.87
CA ASP A 266 20.93 -45.05 27.77
C ASP A 266 22.21 -45.82 27.38
N THR A 267 22.72 -45.64 26.15
CA THR A 267 23.92 -46.31 25.62
C THR A 267 25.21 -45.47 25.66
N GLU A 268 25.12 -44.18 26.00
CA GLU A 268 26.26 -43.25 26.20
C GLU A 268 26.65 -43.10 27.67
#